data_AF-A0A1F8S3E0-F1
#
_entry.id   AF-A0A1F8S3E0-F1
#
_cell.length_a   1.000
_cell.length_b   1.000
_cell.length_c   1.000
_cell.angle_alpha   90.00
_cell.angle_beta   90.00
_cell.angle_gamma   90.00
#
_symmetry.space_group_name_H-M   'P 1'
#
loop_
_entity.id
_entity.type
_entity.pdbx_description
1 polymer ?
#
loop_
_entity_poly.entity_id
_entity_poly.type
_entity_poly.pdbx_seq_one_letter_code
_entity_poly.pdbx_strand_id
1 'polypeptide(L)'
;MDEPDRPPERAEARPVAPAAGQKRTILTAVAIVAALLTGLARPWDLVTAPGPPVAVPGDGPIAASPADGRPTATPPGQTAPGDDPYAGLWTTCGSPSGWRAATVQQWTGRPAPIRSWIAIDPSNAVGPLDPRIPFAPVATDLVTAIGYCAPLDERLRPPLSARAELWAIVGGTPVPLTADLLEPAEPDALGGLWRPAPEVAVQIDGKEAWPPGRYVLEIRSRSDAFHRWLGIEIDDLEARRAASPSPEGAPATPTASPAP
;
A
#
# COMPACT_ATOMS: atom_id res chain seq x y z
N MET A 1 68.98 -9.62 42.51
CA MET A 1 67.59 -9.15 42.43
C MET A 1 66.75 -10.36 42.72
N ASP A 2 66.26 -10.43 43.96
CA ASP A 2 65.46 -11.52 44.50
C ASP A 2 64.05 -11.51 43.89
N GLU A 3 63.64 -12.65 43.35
CA GLU A 3 62.29 -12.90 42.86
C GLU A 3 61.45 -13.45 44.02
N PRO A 4 60.38 -12.74 44.46
CA PRO A 4 59.62 -13.16 45.64
C PRO A 4 58.68 -14.32 45.30
N ASP A 5 58.85 -15.38 46.09
CA ASP A 5 58.09 -16.62 46.13
C ASP A 5 56.58 -16.35 46.37
N ARG A 6 55.73 -16.74 45.41
CA ARG A 6 54.26 -16.60 45.49
C ARG A 6 53.65 -17.88 46.06
N PRO A 7 52.83 -17.82 47.12
CA PRO A 7 52.21 -19.02 47.69
C PRO A 7 51.14 -19.61 46.77
N PRO A 8 50.93 -20.93 46.79
CA PRO A 8 49.98 -21.62 45.92
C PRO A 8 48.53 -21.26 46.27
N GLU A 9 47.82 -20.82 45.23
CA GLU A 9 46.41 -20.45 45.25
C GLU A 9 45.55 -21.69 45.58
N ARG A 10 44.87 -21.67 46.73
CA ARG A 10 43.90 -22.70 47.12
C ARG A 10 42.71 -22.64 46.17
N ALA A 11 42.52 -23.70 45.40
CA ALA A 11 41.31 -23.91 44.61
C ALA A 11 40.08 -24.08 45.53
N GLU A 12 39.32 -23.00 45.71
CA GLU A 12 37.97 -23.06 46.26
C GLU A 12 37.06 -23.81 45.28
N ALA A 13 36.60 -24.98 45.71
CA ALA A 13 35.56 -25.74 45.01
C ALA A 13 34.25 -24.93 45.02
N ARG A 14 33.94 -24.27 43.90
CA ARG A 14 32.65 -23.62 43.68
C ARG A 14 31.54 -24.68 43.63
N PRO A 15 30.48 -24.55 44.45
CA PRO A 15 29.32 -25.44 44.36
C PRO A 15 28.58 -25.21 43.04
N VAL A 16 28.38 -26.29 42.28
CA VAL A 16 27.58 -26.31 41.06
C VAL A 16 26.10 -26.20 41.45
N ALA A 17 25.49 -25.06 41.12
CA ALA A 17 24.06 -24.85 41.32
C ALA A 17 23.22 -25.75 40.40
N PRO A 18 22.10 -26.34 40.87
CA PRO A 18 21.22 -27.15 40.03
C PRO A 18 20.54 -26.29 38.96
N ALA A 19 20.41 -26.86 37.77
CA ALA A 19 19.91 -26.23 36.56
C ALA A 19 18.46 -25.73 36.71
N ALA A 20 18.29 -24.43 36.91
CA ALA A 20 17.00 -23.71 36.88
C ALA A 20 16.46 -23.50 35.45
N GLY A 21 16.76 -24.41 34.51
CA GLY A 21 16.48 -24.25 33.07
C GLY A 21 15.15 -24.84 32.60
N GLN A 22 14.64 -25.89 33.25
CA GLN A 22 13.56 -26.70 32.67
C GLN A 22 12.17 -26.05 32.75
N LYS A 23 11.91 -25.23 33.78
CA LYS A 23 10.60 -24.58 33.95
C LYS A 23 10.34 -23.42 32.99
N ARG A 24 11.40 -22.75 32.50
CA ARG A 24 11.27 -21.65 31.54
C ARG A 24 10.92 -22.14 30.13
N THR A 25 11.47 -23.29 29.72
CA THR A 25 11.23 -23.84 28.38
C THR A 25 9.79 -24.27 28.15
N ILE A 26 9.13 -24.80 29.19
CA ILE A 26 7.71 -25.22 29.11
C ILE A 26 6.79 -23.99 28.94
N LEU A 27 7.05 -22.89 29.66
CA LEU A 27 6.27 -21.65 29.55
C LEU A 27 6.38 -21.02 28.15
N THR A 28 7.57 -21.02 27.55
CA THR A 28 7.77 -20.49 26.19
C THR A 28 7.07 -21.36 25.14
N ALA A 29 7.14 -22.68 25.26
CA ALA A 29 6.45 -23.58 24.33
C ALA A 29 4.91 -23.42 24.39
N VAL A 30 4.34 -23.30 25.60
CA VAL A 30 2.90 -23.05 25.78
C VAL A 30 2.48 -21.71 25.17
N ALA A 31 3.28 -20.65 25.34
CA ALA A 31 2.99 -19.34 24.75
C ALA A 31 3.02 -19.36 23.22
N ILE A 32 3.97 -20.07 22.60
CA ILE A 32 4.06 -20.21 21.13
C ILE A 32 2.85 -21.00 20.59
N VAL A 33 2.46 -22.09 21.25
CA VAL A 33 1.29 -22.88 20.84
C VAL A 33 0.01 -22.05 20.98
N ALA A 34 -0.14 -21.31 22.08
CA ALA A 34 -1.28 -20.42 22.27
C ALA A 34 -1.35 -19.33 21.17
N ALA A 35 -0.21 -18.71 20.83
CA ALA A 35 -0.13 -17.70 19.78
C ALA A 35 -0.48 -18.27 18.39
N LEU A 36 0.02 -19.48 18.07
CA LEU A 36 -0.31 -20.19 16.82
C LEU A 36 -1.79 -20.52 16.74
N LEU A 37 -2.40 -21.00 17.83
CA LEU A 37 -3.84 -21.29 17.89
C LEU A 37 -4.69 -20.03 17.73
N THR A 38 -4.28 -18.89 18.31
CA THR A 38 -4.98 -17.61 18.09
C THR A 38 -4.77 -17.03 16.69
N GLY A 39 -3.63 -17.31 16.03
CA GLY A 39 -3.37 -16.87 14.66
C GLY A 39 -4.14 -17.65 13.59
N LEU A 40 -4.56 -18.88 13.89
CA LEU A 40 -5.43 -19.70 13.03
C LEU A 40 -6.88 -19.21 13.04
N ALA A 41 -7.33 -18.63 14.16
CA ALA A 41 -8.63 -17.96 14.22
C ALA A 41 -8.49 -16.58 13.57
N ARG A 42 -8.71 -16.50 12.25
CA ARG A 42 -8.78 -15.24 11.53
C ARG A 42 -9.95 -14.40 12.08
N PRO A 43 -9.71 -13.30 12.81
CA PRO A 43 -10.75 -12.59 13.54
C PRO A 43 -11.80 -11.93 12.63
N TRP A 44 -11.52 -11.82 11.33
CA TRP A 44 -12.46 -11.28 10.35
C TRP A 44 -13.52 -12.29 9.87
N ASP A 45 -13.36 -13.59 10.12
CA ASP A 45 -14.41 -14.58 9.77
C ASP A 45 -15.64 -14.50 10.70
N LEU A 46 -15.50 -13.82 11.85
CA LEU A 46 -16.59 -13.61 12.81
C LEU A 46 -17.52 -12.43 12.45
N VAL A 47 -17.19 -11.64 11.42
CA VAL A 47 -17.99 -10.46 11.02
C VAL A 47 -18.98 -10.78 9.90
N THR A 48 -18.86 -11.93 9.24
CA THR A 48 -19.84 -12.40 8.24
C THR A 48 -20.85 -13.35 8.86
N ALA A 49 -21.80 -12.82 9.63
CA ALA A 49 -23.04 -13.54 9.88
C ALA A 49 -23.82 -13.66 8.54
N PRO A 50 -24.25 -14.86 8.13
CA PRO A 50 -25.17 -15.01 7.00
C PRO A 50 -26.48 -14.28 7.37
N GLY A 51 -26.77 -13.18 6.68
CA GLY A 51 -28.09 -12.58 6.74
C GLY A 51 -29.15 -13.60 6.30
N PRO A 52 -30.38 -13.53 6.84
CA PRO A 52 -31.45 -14.41 6.39
C PRO A 52 -31.62 -14.27 4.87
N PRO A 53 -31.86 -15.37 4.14
CA PRO A 53 -32.09 -15.31 2.70
C PRO A 53 -33.27 -14.38 2.43
N VAL A 54 -33.00 -13.26 1.76
CA VAL A 54 -34.06 -12.46 1.14
C VAL A 54 -34.63 -13.35 0.05
N ALA A 55 -35.85 -13.85 0.27
CA ALA A 55 -36.62 -14.55 -0.74
C ALA A 55 -36.87 -13.59 -1.90
N VAL A 56 -36.13 -13.77 -3.00
CA VAL A 56 -36.45 -13.17 -4.29
C VAL A 56 -37.75 -13.84 -4.76
N PRO A 57 -38.87 -13.11 -4.95
CA PRO A 57 -40.08 -13.66 -5.52
C PRO A 57 -39.75 -14.20 -6.92
N GLY A 58 -40.08 -15.47 -7.14
CA GLY A 58 -39.72 -16.21 -8.34
C GLY A 58 -40.32 -15.64 -9.62
N ASP A 59 -39.55 -15.80 -10.70
CA ASP A 59 -39.99 -15.65 -12.08
C ASP A 59 -41.16 -16.58 -12.38
N GLY A 60 -42.37 -16.01 -12.36
CA GLY A 60 -43.51 -16.62 -13.04
C GLY A 60 -43.42 -16.35 -14.55
N PRO A 61 -43.83 -17.30 -15.42
CA PRO A 61 -43.97 -17.02 -16.84
C PRO A 61 -45.09 -15.98 -17.04
N ILE A 62 -44.71 -14.75 -17.39
CA ILE A 62 -45.66 -13.71 -17.76
C ILE A 62 -46.22 -14.10 -19.13
N ALA A 63 -47.48 -14.54 -19.12
CA ALA A 63 -48.30 -14.58 -20.32
C ALA A 63 -48.42 -13.16 -20.89
N ALA A 64 -48.03 -12.98 -22.15
CA ALA A 64 -48.21 -11.74 -22.88
C ALA A 64 -49.71 -11.34 -22.89
N SER A 65 -50.05 -10.30 -22.11
CA SER A 65 -51.27 -9.54 -22.32
C SER A 65 -51.05 -8.51 -23.44
N PRO A 66 -52.00 -8.30 -24.35
CA PRO A 66 -51.91 -7.26 -25.37
C PRO A 66 -51.87 -5.89 -24.68
N ALA A 67 -50.84 -5.10 -24.96
CA ALA A 67 -50.73 -3.74 -24.45
C ALA A 67 -51.70 -2.83 -25.22
N ASP A 68 -52.77 -2.39 -24.55
CA ASP A 68 -53.50 -1.18 -24.92
C ASP A 68 -52.58 0.03 -24.69
N GLY A 69 -52.30 0.76 -25.76
CA GLY A 69 -51.40 1.93 -25.78
C GLY A 69 -51.95 3.13 -25.02
N ARG A 70 -51.86 3.10 -23.69
CA ARG A 70 -52.14 4.26 -22.83
C ARG A 70 -50.83 4.82 -22.28
N PRO A 71 -50.46 6.08 -22.58
CA PRO A 71 -49.27 6.69 -22.00
C PRO A 71 -49.47 6.88 -20.50
N THR A 72 -48.70 6.16 -19.69
CA THR A 72 -48.61 6.35 -18.25
C THR A 72 -47.82 7.63 -17.99
N ALA A 73 -48.48 8.66 -17.49
CA ALA A 73 -47.82 9.88 -17.04
C ALA A 73 -46.94 9.56 -15.82
N THR A 74 -45.64 9.79 -15.94
CA THR A 74 -44.68 9.73 -14.84
C THR A 74 -45.10 10.71 -13.73
N PRO A 75 -45.13 10.30 -12.45
CA PRO A 75 -45.44 11.20 -11.34
C PRO A 75 -44.45 12.38 -11.32
N PRO A 76 -44.92 13.63 -11.19
CA PRO A 76 -44.04 14.78 -11.02
C PRO A 76 -43.33 14.65 -9.67
N GLY A 77 -42.01 14.44 -9.69
CA GLY A 77 -41.20 14.32 -8.47
C GLY A 77 -40.14 13.22 -8.50
N GLN A 78 -40.14 12.33 -9.49
CA GLN A 78 -38.96 11.48 -9.75
C GLN A 78 -37.94 12.28 -10.54
N THR A 79 -37.04 12.96 -9.83
CA THR A 79 -35.73 13.34 -10.38
C THR A 79 -35.12 12.08 -10.97
N ALA A 80 -34.72 12.11 -12.24
CA ALA A 80 -33.85 11.08 -12.81
C ALA A 80 -32.69 10.83 -11.83
N PRO A 81 -32.17 9.59 -11.71
CA PRO A 81 -30.97 9.33 -10.92
C PRO A 81 -29.92 10.37 -11.32
N GLY A 82 -29.63 11.32 -10.42
CA GLY A 82 -28.67 12.37 -10.71
C GLY A 82 -27.34 11.71 -10.94
N ASP A 83 -26.68 12.06 -12.04
CA ASP A 83 -25.32 11.58 -12.33
C ASP A 83 -24.46 11.83 -11.08
N ASP A 84 -23.87 10.76 -10.53
CA ASP A 84 -22.98 10.87 -9.39
C ASP A 84 -21.79 11.76 -9.80
N PRO A 85 -21.60 12.94 -9.19
CA PRO A 85 -20.53 13.85 -9.57
C PRO A 85 -19.13 13.23 -9.33
N TYR A 86 -19.04 12.12 -8.61
CA TYR A 86 -17.81 11.39 -8.33
C TYR A 86 -17.66 10.11 -9.15
N ALA A 87 -18.52 9.85 -10.14
CA ALA A 87 -18.47 8.65 -10.98
C ALA A 87 -17.06 8.36 -11.55
N GLY A 88 -16.38 9.37 -12.09
CA GLY A 88 -15.02 9.24 -12.61
C GLY A 88 -13.95 9.02 -11.53
N LEU A 89 -14.21 9.51 -10.32
CA LEU A 89 -13.31 9.33 -9.17
C LEU A 89 -13.37 7.91 -8.62
N TRP A 90 -14.51 7.21 -8.65
CA TRP A 90 -14.58 5.82 -8.17
C TRP A 90 -13.69 4.87 -8.98
N THR A 91 -13.58 5.09 -10.30
CA THR A 91 -12.62 4.38 -11.14
C THR A 91 -11.18 4.71 -10.75
N THR A 92 -10.92 5.98 -10.46
CA THR A 92 -9.57 6.47 -10.15
C THR A 92 -9.09 5.99 -8.77
N CYS A 93 -9.95 6.15 -7.77
CA CYS A 93 -9.62 6.12 -6.35
C CYS A 93 -10.31 5.00 -5.56
N GLY A 94 -11.12 4.18 -6.22
CA GLY A 94 -11.98 3.23 -5.51
C GLY A 94 -12.87 4.00 -4.53
N SER A 95 -12.96 3.55 -3.28
CA SER A 95 -13.63 4.31 -2.21
C SER A 95 -12.65 5.17 -1.41
N PRO A 96 -12.59 6.50 -1.62
CA PRO A 96 -11.61 7.38 -0.99
C PRO A 96 -11.98 7.72 0.47
N SER A 97 -11.59 6.85 1.40
CA SER A 97 -11.79 7.05 2.85
C SER A 97 -10.63 7.78 3.54
N GLY A 98 -9.56 8.12 2.81
CA GLY A 98 -8.34 8.70 3.36
C GLY A 98 -7.38 9.09 2.24
N TRP A 99 -6.29 9.75 2.62
CA TRP A 99 -5.21 10.05 1.69
C TRP A 99 -4.49 8.78 1.26
N ARG A 100 -4.26 8.62 -0.04
CA ARG A 100 -3.55 7.48 -0.60
C ARG A 100 -2.63 7.89 -1.73
N ALA A 101 -1.46 7.28 -1.79
CA ALA A 101 -0.69 7.19 -3.03
C ALA A 101 -1.36 6.15 -3.93
N ALA A 102 -1.58 6.51 -5.19
CA ALA A 102 -2.23 5.64 -6.17
C ALA A 102 -1.21 5.24 -7.25
N THR A 103 -1.23 3.97 -7.65
CA THR A 103 -0.37 3.46 -8.73
C THR A 103 -1.09 2.43 -9.58
N VAL A 104 -0.68 2.33 -10.84
CA VAL A 104 -1.03 1.21 -11.73
C VAL A 104 0.24 0.39 -11.95
N GLN A 105 0.20 -0.85 -11.48
CA GLN A 105 1.36 -1.73 -11.37
C GLN A 105 1.15 -2.96 -12.25
N GLN A 106 2.16 -3.34 -13.01
CA GLN A 106 2.16 -4.59 -13.75
C GLN A 106 3.12 -5.57 -13.08
N TRP A 107 2.56 -6.69 -12.63
CA TRP A 107 3.29 -7.73 -11.91
C TRP A 107 3.59 -8.89 -12.87
N THR A 108 4.78 -9.49 -12.73
CA THR A 108 5.13 -10.71 -13.46
C THR A 108 4.10 -11.82 -13.20
N GLY A 109 3.66 -12.48 -14.27
CA GLY A 109 2.67 -13.57 -14.19
C GLY A 109 1.20 -13.12 -14.03
N ARG A 110 0.92 -11.81 -13.97
CA ARG A 110 -0.46 -11.28 -13.99
C ARG A 110 -0.81 -10.78 -15.40
N PRO A 111 -1.93 -11.22 -16.00
CA PRO A 111 -2.30 -10.80 -17.35
C PRO A 111 -2.79 -9.34 -17.43
N ALA A 112 -3.28 -8.80 -16.32
CA ALA A 112 -3.82 -7.44 -16.24
C ALA A 112 -3.07 -6.62 -15.19
N PRO A 113 -2.92 -5.29 -15.39
CA PRO A 113 -2.34 -4.41 -14.40
C PRO A 113 -3.23 -4.33 -13.15
N ILE A 114 -2.60 -4.15 -12.00
CA ILE A 114 -3.23 -4.00 -10.70
C ILE A 114 -3.18 -2.54 -10.31
N ARG A 115 -4.32 -1.99 -9.89
CA ARG A 115 -4.35 -0.70 -9.22
C ARG A 115 -4.10 -0.90 -7.73
N SER A 116 -3.16 -0.12 -7.19
CA SER A 116 -2.81 -0.15 -5.78
C SER A 116 -3.00 1.23 -5.17
N TRP A 117 -3.58 1.25 -3.97
CA TRP A 117 -3.74 2.45 -3.17
C TRP A 117 -3.12 2.24 -1.80
N ILE A 118 -2.06 2.99 -1.51
CA ILE A 118 -1.28 2.88 -0.28
C ILE A 118 -1.66 4.07 0.60
N ALA A 119 -2.17 3.80 1.80
CA ALA A 119 -2.49 4.86 2.76
C ALA A 119 -1.24 5.69 3.08
N ILE A 120 -1.40 7.01 3.13
CA ILE A 120 -0.33 7.96 3.39
C ILE A 120 -0.90 9.19 4.08
N ASP A 121 -0.16 9.82 4.98
CA ASP A 121 -0.57 11.05 5.67
C ASP A 121 0.22 12.25 5.12
N PRO A 122 -0.30 13.01 4.14
CA PRO A 122 0.46 14.07 3.50
C PRO A 122 0.87 15.15 4.50
N SER A 123 2.05 15.72 4.27
CA SER A 123 2.66 16.69 5.18
C SER A 123 2.54 18.13 4.68
N ASN A 124 2.76 19.08 5.58
CA ASN A 124 2.99 20.49 5.26
C ASN A 124 4.50 20.71 5.06
N ALA A 125 4.99 20.40 3.86
CA ALA A 125 6.38 20.64 3.47
C ALA A 125 6.57 21.98 2.76
N VAL A 126 7.83 22.43 2.66
CA VAL A 126 8.18 23.71 2.00
C VAL A 126 8.73 23.52 0.58
N GLY A 127 8.90 22.28 0.12
CA GLY A 127 9.38 21.98 -1.22
C GLY A 127 9.68 20.49 -1.43
N PRO A 128 10.05 20.08 -2.65
CA PRO A 128 10.14 18.67 -3.04
C PRO A 128 11.28 17.88 -2.37
N LEU A 129 12.27 18.56 -1.77
CA LEU A 129 13.35 17.94 -1.01
C LEU A 129 13.12 17.94 0.51
N ASP A 130 11.97 18.43 0.98
CA ASP A 130 11.70 18.49 2.42
C ASP A 130 11.66 17.05 3.01
N PRO A 131 12.51 16.73 4.00
CA PRO A 131 12.59 15.38 4.55
C PRO A 131 11.33 14.95 5.31
N ARG A 132 10.41 15.88 5.60
CA ARG A 132 9.13 15.58 6.25
C ARG A 132 8.11 14.98 5.29
N ILE A 133 8.36 14.99 3.98
CA ILE A 133 7.47 14.39 2.99
C ILE A 133 7.48 12.87 3.19
N PRO A 134 6.34 12.24 3.49
CA PRO A 134 6.24 10.79 3.59
C PRO A 134 6.31 10.17 2.19
N PHE A 135 6.89 8.98 2.07
CA PHE A 135 6.96 8.23 0.81
C PHE A 135 6.22 6.90 0.94
N ALA A 136 5.30 6.64 0.02
CA ALA A 136 4.70 5.33 -0.13
C ALA A 136 5.65 4.42 -0.94
N PRO A 137 6.14 3.30 -0.37
CA PRO A 137 7.01 2.39 -1.09
C PRO A 137 6.21 1.55 -2.09
N VAL A 138 6.76 1.39 -3.31
CA VAL A 138 6.15 0.64 -4.42
C VAL A 138 7.18 -0.36 -4.93
N ALA A 139 6.98 -1.62 -4.54
CA ALA A 139 7.83 -2.75 -4.92
C ALA A 139 7.11 -3.59 -6.00
N THR A 140 7.31 -3.24 -7.27
CA THR A 140 6.73 -3.97 -8.41
C THR A 140 7.69 -3.96 -9.60
N ASP A 141 7.46 -4.81 -10.60
CA ASP A 141 8.32 -4.91 -11.77
C ASP A 141 8.15 -3.70 -12.70
N LEU A 142 6.92 -3.16 -12.81
CA LEU A 142 6.60 -2.07 -13.72
C LEU A 142 5.49 -1.18 -13.16
N VAL A 143 5.71 0.14 -13.17
CA VAL A 143 4.70 1.14 -12.78
C VAL A 143 4.34 1.99 -13.98
N THR A 144 3.09 1.89 -14.46
CA THR A 144 2.63 2.60 -15.67
C THR A 144 1.82 3.85 -15.35
N ALA A 145 1.47 4.08 -14.09
CA ALA A 145 0.89 5.33 -13.64
C ALA A 145 1.14 5.54 -12.14
N ILE A 146 1.30 6.80 -11.74
CA ILE A 146 1.39 7.23 -10.33
C ILE A 146 0.39 8.35 -10.08
N GLY A 147 0.04 8.58 -8.83
CA GLY A 147 -0.85 9.67 -8.47
C GLY A 147 -1.31 9.64 -7.02
N TYR A 148 -2.44 10.25 -6.74
CA TYR A 148 -2.97 10.33 -5.40
C TYR A 148 -4.50 10.27 -5.38
N CYS A 149 -5.02 9.97 -4.20
CA CYS A 149 -6.43 10.08 -3.86
C CYS A 149 -6.56 10.79 -2.52
N ALA A 150 -7.45 11.78 -2.45
CA ALA A 150 -7.75 12.54 -1.25
C ALA A 150 -9.10 12.10 -0.65
N PRO A 151 -9.32 12.27 0.66
CA PRO A 151 -10.58 11.92 1.29
C PRO A 151 -11.72 12.85 0.84
N LEU A 152 -12.95 12.31 0.87
CA LEU A 152 -14.18 13.09 0.67
C LEU A 152 -14.61 13.87 1.92
N ASP A 153 -14.06 13.52 3.10
CA ASP A 153 -14.32 14.21 4.36
C ASP A 153 -13.92 15.68 4.29
N GLU A 154 -14.88 16.58 4.55
CA GLU A 154 -14.73 18.03 4.38
C GLU A 154 -13.54 18.63 5.14
N ARG A 155 -13.09 18.03 6.24
CA ARG A 155 -11.98 18.57 7.04
C ARG A 155 -10.62 18.37 6.40
N LEU A 156 -10.46 17.29 5.63
CA LEU A 156 -9.20 16.89 5.00
C LEU A 156 -9.25 16.98 3.47
N ARG A 157 -10.43 17.22 2.91
CA ARG A 157 -10.70 17.38 1.49
C ARG A 157 -9.97 18.61 0.93
N PRO A 158 -9.21 18.47 -0.16
CA PRO A 158 -8.67 19.61 -0.88
C PRO A 158 -9.79 20.50 -1.43
N PRO A 159 -9.61 21.84 -1.45
CA PRO A 159 -10.55 22.73 -2.13
C PRO A 159 -10.58 22.39 -3.64
N LEU A 160 -11.70 22.61 -4.33
CA LEU A 160 -11.86 22.30 -5.77
C LEU A 160 -10.84 23.01 -6.68
N SER A 161 -10.24 24.10 -6.21
CA SER A 161 -9.18 24.83 -6.90
C SER A 161 -7.79 24.20 -6.73
N ALA A 162 -7.66 23.12 -5.95
CA ALA A 162 -6.40 22.42 -5.74
C ALA A 162 -5.97 21.69 -7.02
N ARG A 163 -4.67 21.74 -7.30
CA ARG A 163 -4.02 21.06 -8.43
C ARG A 163 -2.79 20.35 -7.92
N ALA A 164 -2.40 19.29 -8.63
CA ALA A 164 -1.20 18.55 -8.35
C ALA A 164 -0.09 18.89 -9.33
N GLU A 165 1.12 19.06 -8.81
CA GLU A 165 2.36 19.17 -9.57
C GLU A 165 3.29 18.01 -9.21
N LEU A 166 3.98 17.46 -10.20
CA LEU A 166 4.81 16.28 -10.07
C LEU A 166 6.29 16.66 -10.18
N TRP A 167 7.10 16.03 -9.34
CA TRP A 167 8.55 16.20 -9.32
C TRP A 167 9.23 14.82 -9.27
N ALA A 168 10.31 14.64 -10.02
CA ALA A 168 11.26 13.55 -9.83
C ALA A 168 12.45 14.03 -9.00
N ILE A 169 12.97 13.18 -8.10
CA ILE A 169 14.22 13.45 -7.38
C ILE A 169 15.35 12.68 -8.04
N VAL A 170 16.12 13.35 -8.89
CA VAL A 170 17.22 12.76 -9.67
C VAL A 170 18.55 13.18 -9.07
N GLY A 171 19.30 12.23 -8.52
CA GLY A 171 20.60 12.53 -7.88
C GLY A 171 20.51 13.57 -6.75
N GLY A 172 19.37 13.61 -6.03
CA GLY A 172 19.11 14.60 -4.98
C GLY A 172 18.63 15.97 -5.48
N THR A 173 18.43 16.14 -6.79
CA THR A 173 17.91 17.38 -7.39
C THR A 173 16.44 17.19 -7.79
N PRO A 174 15.52 18.11 -7.41
CA PRO A 174 14.13 18.04 -7.84
C PRO A 174 14.01 18.54 -9.29
N VAL A 175 13.38 17.74 -10.13
CA VAL A 175 13.09 18.03 -11.54
C VAL A 175 11.56 18.08 -11.70
N PRO A 176 10.97 19.21 -12.11
CA PRO A 176 9.54 19.28 -12.36
C PRO A 176 9.19 18.42 -13.58
N LEU A 177 8.03 17.78 -13.54
CA LEU A 177 7.59 16.84 -14.57
C LEU A 177 6.33 17.33 -15.28
N THR A 178 6.29 17.16 -16.60
CA THR A 178 5.11 17.44 -17.42
C THR A 178 4.44 16.13 -17.80
N ALA A 179 3.70 15.56 -16.85
CA ALA A 179 3.04 14.27 -17.03
C ALA A 179 1.60 14.42 -17.56
N ASP A 180 1.21 13.55 -18.49
CA ASP A 180 -0.16 13.50 -19.00
C ASP A 180 -1.09 12.83 -17.98
N LEU A 181 -2.22 13.49 -17.68
CA LEU A 181 -3.26 12.94 -16.82
C LEU A 181 -3.91 11.75 -17.54
N LEU A 182 -3.80 10.57 -16.92
CA LEU A 182 -4.46 9.35 -17.37
C LEU A 182 -5.94 9.35 -16.94
N GLU A 183 -6.17 9.64 -15.66
CA GLU A 183 -7.49 9.61 -15.03
C GLU A 183 -7.55 10.57 -13.84
N PRO A 184 -8.73 11.16 -13.52
CA PRO A 184 -9.89 11.24 -14.41
C PRO A 184 -9.55 12.05 -15.68
N ALA A 185 -10.42 12.02 -16.69
CA ALA A 185 -10.14 12.71 -17.97
C ALA A 185 -9.96 14.23 -17.80
N GLU A 186 -10.55 14.80 -16.75
CA GLU A 186 -10.39 16.20 -16.37
C GLU A 186 -9.68 16.28 -15.01
N PRO A 187 -8.83 17.30 -14.78
CA PRO A 187 -8.16 17.46 -13.49
C PRO A 187 -9.13 17.62 -12.33
N ASP A 188 -9.03 16.73 -11.33
CA ASP A 188 -9.80 16.77 -10.09
C ASP A 188 -8.88 17.12 -8.89
N ALA A 189 -9.43 17.85 -7.93
CA ALA A 189 -8.79 18.14 -6.65
C ALA A 189 -8.76 16.92 -5.70
N LEU A 190 -9.61 15.93 -5.96
CA LEU A 190 -9.75 14.73 -5.14
C LEU A 190 -8.81 13.59 -5.54
N GLY A 191 -8.17 13.69 -6.70
CA GLY A 191 -7.21 12.69 -7.12
C GLY A 191 -6.88 12.78 -8.60
N GLY A 192 -5.87 12.02 -8.96
CA GLY A 192 -5.47 11.84 -10.35
C GLY A 192 -4.44 10.74 -10.46
N LEU A 193 -4.30 10.21 -11.66
CA LEU A 193 -3.24 9.32 -12.09
C LEU A 193 -2.59 9.90 -13.33
N TRP A 194 -1.28 9.89 -13.37
CA TRP A 194 -0.48 10.39 -14.47
C TRP A 194 0.33 9.28 -15.12
N ARG A 195 0.41 9.34 -16.45
CA ARG A 195 1.35 8.54 -17.24
C ARG A 195 2.79 8.97 -16.93
N PRO A 196 3.79 8.12 -17.21
CA PRO A 196 5.19 8.50 -17.09
C PRO A 196 5.45 9.79 -17.87
N ALA A 197 6.10 10.75 -17.22
CA ALA A 197 6.41 12.01 -17.86
C ALA A 197 7.52 11.79 -18.90
N PRO A 198 7.47 12.40 -20.10
CA PRO A 198 8.45 12.17 -21.16
C PRO A 198 9.91 12.42 -20.72
N GLU A 199 10.12 13.28 -19.72
CA GLU A 199 11.44 13.62 -19.17
C GLU A 199 12.11 12.46 -18.44
N VAL A 200 11.33 11.50 -17.92
CA VAL A 200 11.82 10.36 -17.14
C VAL A 200 11.32 9.01 -17.64
N ALA A 201 10.36 8.99 -18.57
CA ALA A 201 9.75 7.77 -19.06
C ALA A 201 10.79 6.79 -19.62
N VAL A 202 10.65 5.53 -19.24
CA VAL A 202 11.44 4.42 -19.79
C VAL A 202 10.53 3.44 -20.51
N GLN A 203 11.09 2.68 -21.45
CA GLN A 203 10.39 1.60 -22.14
C GLN A 203 10.84 0.26 -21.57
N ILE A 204 9.90 -0.49 -21.01
CA ILE A 204 10.13 -1.84 -20.48
C ILE A 204 9.09 -2.76 -21.15
N ASP A 205 9.55 -3.77 -21.87
CA ASP A 205 8.70 -4.68 -22.65
C ASP A 205 7.71 -3.96 -23.60
N GLY A 206 8.15 -2.86 -24.21
CA GLY A 206 7.33 -2.05 -25.12
C GLY A 206 6.21 -1.25 -24.44
N LYS A 207 6.25 -1.13 -23.11
CA LYS A 207 5.36 -0.28 -22.33
C LYS A 207 6.13 0.89 -21.74
N GLU A 208 5.51 2.06 -21.80
CA GLU A 208 6.00 3.24 -21.09
C GLU A 208 5.80 3.07 -19.58
N ALA A 209 6.85 3.36 -18.81
CA ALA A 209 6.84 3.22 -17.38
C ALA A 209 7.63 4.30 -16.64
N TRP A 210 7.25 4.50 -15.39
CA TRP A 210 7.99 5.27 -14.41
C TRP A 210 9.23 4.46 -14.00
N PRO A 211 10.45 4.98 -14.18
CA PRO A 211 11.65 4.27 -13.72
C PRO A 211 11.70 4.20 -12.18
N PRO A 212 12.49 3.28 -11.62
CA PRO A 212 12.79 3.29 -10.19
C PRO A 212 13.32 4.65 -9.73
N GLY A 213 12.88 5.11 -8.56
CA GLY A 213 13.22 6.43 -8.04
C GLY A 213 12.18 7.02 -7.11
N ARG A 214 12.42 8.28 -6.69
CA ARG A 214 11.54 9.02 -5.79
C ARG A 214 10.80 10.12 -6.56
N TYR A 215 9.49 10.11 -6.41
CA TYR A 215 8.57 11.06 -7.03
C TYR A 215 7.79 11.79 -5.95
N VAL A 216 7.55 13.07 -6.14
CA VAL A 216 6.86 13.92 -5.17
C VAL A 216 5.68 14.59 -5.85
N LEU A 217 4.54 14.59 -5.15
CA LEU A 217 3.33 15.28 -5.55
C LEU A 217 3.10 16.46 -4.59
N GLU A 218 3.03 17.65 -5.17
CA GLU A 218 2.61 18.88 -4.51
C GLU A 218 1.13 19.12 -4.82
N ILE A 219 0.25 19.08 -3.83
CA ILE A 219 -1.16 19.41 -3.98
C ILE A 219 -1.41 20.78 -3.38
N ARG A 220 -1.64 21.79 -4.22
CA ARG A 220 -1.85 23.17 -3.78
C ARG A 220 -3.08 23.82 -4.39
N SER A 221 -3.77 24.64 -3.59
CA SER A 221 -4.82 25.54 -4.08
C SER A 221 -4.25 26.79 -4.74
N ARG A 222 -4.96 27.38 -5.70
CA ARG A 222 -4.58 28.66 -6.33
C ARG A 222 -4.29 29.81 -5.33
N SER A 223 -4.92 29.81 -4.15
CA SER A 223 -4.71 30.83 -3.12
C SER A 223 -3.61 30.49 -2.11
N ASP A 224 -2.92 29.35 -2.28
CA ASP A 224 -1.95 28.77 -1.34
C ASP A 224 -2.47 28.53 0.09
N ALA A 225 -3.77 28.66 0.32
CA ALA A 225 -4.41 28.38 1.62
C ALA A 225 -4.44 26.88 1.94
N PHE A 226 -4.38 26.04 0.91
CA PHE A 226 -4.24 24.60 1.01
C PHE A 226 -2.96 24.16 0.31
N HIS A 227 -2.16 23.37 1.02
CA HIS A 227 -0.89 22.87 0.53
C HIS A 227 -0.56 21.53 1.22
N ARG A 228 -0.35 20.47 0.46
CA ARG A 228 0.00 19.13 0.95
C ARG A 228 1.03 18.48 0.06
N TRP A 229 1.91 17.70 0.68
CA TRP A 229 2.97 16.98 -0.01
C TRP A 229 2.97 15.51 0.37
N LEU A 230 3.12 14.66 -0.64
CA LEU A 230 3.32 13.23 -0.48
C LEU A 230 4.30 12.73 -1.54
N GLY A 231 4.95 11.61 -1.26
CA GLY A 231 5.92 10.99 -2.14
C GLY A 231 5.54 9.55 -2.49
N ILE A 232 6.08 9.09 -3.61
CA ILE A 232 6.03 7.71 -4.08
C ILE A 232 7.47 7.29 -4.36
N GLU A 233 7.88 6.17 -3.78
CA GLU A 233 9.21 5.59 -4.00
C GLU A 233 9.05 4.28 -4.74
N ILE A 234 9.51 4.23 -5.99
CA ILE A 234 9.49 3.03 -6.82
C ILE A 234 10.82 2.32 -6.63
N ASP A 235 10.75 1.10 -6.10
CA ASP A 235 11.92 0.29 -5.82
C ASP A 235 12.51 -0.33 -7.10
N ASP A 236 13.84 -0.35 -7.19
CA ASP A 236 14.54 -1.16 -8.17
C ASP A 236 14.60 -2.61 -7.68
N LEU A 237 13.58 -3.40 -8.06
CA LEU A 237 13.50 -4.81 -7.68
C LEU A 237 14.66 -5.64 -8.25
N GLU A 238 15.17 -5.30 -9.43
CA GLU A 238 16.28 -6.05 -10.03
C GLU A 238 17.57 -5.80 -9.26
N ALA A 239 17.90 -4.55 -8.97
CA ALA A 239 19.04 -4.21 -8.13
C ALA A 239 18.91 -4.83 -6.73
N ARG A 240 17.71 -4.83 -6.13
CA ARG A 240 17.46 -5.49 -4.83
C ARG A 240 17.65 -7.00 -4.91
N ARG A 241 17.20 -7.66 -5.96
CA ARG A 241 17.40 -9.12 -6.18
C ARG A 241 18.89 -9.43 -6.36
N ALA A 242 19.62 -8.63 -7.14
CA ALA A 242 21.05 -8.79 -7.38
C ALA A 242 21.90 -8.52 -6.12
N ALA A 243 21.48 -7.57 -5.28
CA ALA A 243 22.17 -7.26 -4.02
C ALA A 243 21.83 -8.22 -2.87
N SER A 244 20.74 -9.00 -2.99
CA SER A 244 20.37 -9.98 -1.97
C SER A 244 21.29 -11.20 -2.11
N PRO A 245 22.20 -11.48 -1.16
CA PRO A 245 23.05 -12.66 -1.25
C PRO A 245 22.16 -13.90 -1.26
N SER A 246 22.33 -14.75 -2.28
CA SER A 246 21.72 -16.08 -2.26
C SER A 246 22.06 -16.75 -0.93
N PRO A 247 21.10 -17.35 -0.21
CA PRO A 247 21.35 -18.06 1.05
C PRO A 247 22.13 -19.37 0.88
N GLU A 248 22.99 -19.44 -0.14
CA GLU A 248 23.72 -20.63 -0.61
C GLU A 248 24.88 -21.05 0.30
N GLY A 249 24.93 -20.51 1.52
CA GLY A 249 25.93 -20.80 2.52
C GLY A 249 25.39 -20.82 3.94
N ALA A 250 24.10 -21.13 4.16
CA ALA A 250 23.68 -21.50 5.51
C ALA A 250 24.53 -22.71 5.95
N PRO A 251 25.39 -22.58 6.99
CA PRO A 251 26.23 -23.67 7.41
C PRO A 251 25.34 -24.86 7.75
N ALA A 252 25.62 -26.00 7.12
CA ALA A 252 24.89 -27.24 7.37
C ALA A 252 24.77 -27.42 8.89
N THR A 253 23.53 -27.43 9.39
CA THR A 253 23.25 -27.68 10.79
C THR A 253 23.94 -28.99 11.15
N PRO A 254 24.83 -29.03 12.16
CA PRO A 254 25.51 -30.26 12.51
C PRO A 254 24.47 -31.32 12.90
N THR A 255 24.41 -32.38 12.11
CA THR A 255 23.58 -33.55 12.39
C THR A 255 23.98 -34.09 13.76
N ALA A 256 23.09 -33.94 14.75
CA ALA A 256 23.26 -34.57 16.04
C ALA A 256 23.30 -36.10 15.83
N SER A 257 24.43 -36.72 16.17
CA SER A 257 24.54 -38.18 16.21
C SER A 257 23.58 -38.75 17.25
N PRO A 258 22.83 -39.82 16.93
CA PRO A 258 22.03 -40.53 17.92
C PRO A 258 22.97 -41.18 18.95
N ALA A 259 22.70 -40.97 20.23
CA ALA A 259 23.40 -41.62 21.33
C ALA A 259 22.97 -43.11 21.46
N PRO A 260 23.87 -44.00 21.90
CA PRO A 260 23.62 -45.44 22.07
C PRO A 260 22.68 -45.75 23.24
#